data_AF-A0A969GQY8-F1
#
_entry.id   AF-A0A969GQY8-F1
#
_cell.length_a   1.000
_cell.length_b   1.000
_cell.length_c   1.000
_cell.angle_alpha   90.00
_cell.angle_beta   90.00
_cell.angle_gamma   90.00
#
_symmetry.space_group_name_H-M   'P 1'
#
loop_
_entity.id
_entity.type
_entity.pdbx_description
1 polymer ?
#
loop_
_entity_poly.entity_id
_entity_poly.type
_entity_poly.pdbx_seq_one_letter_code
_entity_poly.pdbx_strand_id
1 'polypeptide(L)' 'MAGIERSPTVCIAYLCHHHQLELWEALNCVRQVRPHALPTDGQLQVIRQFLSQSQKQRDRV' A
#
# COMPACT_ATOMS: atom_id res chain seq x y z
N MET A 1 15.52 7.76 -10.89
CA MET A 1 14.98 8.36 -9.65
C MET A 1 14.48 7.24 -8.74
N ALA A 2 15.05 7.05 -7.54
CA ALA A 2 14.94 5.78 -6.80
C ALA A 2 13.99 5.77 -5.59
N GLY A 3 13.26 6.87 -5.29
CA GLY A 3 12.48 6.99 -4.05
C GLY A 3 11.08 7.59 -4.18
N ILE A 4 10.58 7.83 -5.41
CA ILE A 4 9.28 8.49 -5.62
C ILE A 4 8.17 7.46 -5.81
N GLU A 5 8.44 6.34 -6.49
CA GLU A 5 7.40 5.35 -6.83
C GLU A 5 7.40 4.11 -5.91
N ARG A 6 8.58 3.69 -5.42
CA ARG A 6 8.69 2.48 -4.57
C ARG A 6 8.38 2.76 -3.10
N SER A 7 8.78 3.94 -2.59
CA SER A 7 8.52 4.34 -1.21
C SER A 7 7.03 4.37 -0.82
N PRO A 8 6.10 4.98 -1.59
CA PRO A 8 4.69 5.02 -1.20
C PRO A 8 4.04 3.63 -1.26
N THR A 9 4.42 2.79 -2.22
CA THR A 9 3.88 1.43 -2.37
C THR A 9 4.19 0.56 -1.13
N VAL A 10 5.42 0.64 -0.62
CA VAL A 10 5.83 -0.08 0.60
C VAL A 10 5.17 0.51 1.85
N CYS A 11 5.03 1.84 1.93
CA CYS A 11 4.32 2.48 3.04
C CYS A 11 2.85 2.07 3.10
N ILE A 12 2.16 2.02 1.96
CA ILE A 12 0.75 1.57 1.89
C ILE A 12 0.67 0.10 2.32
N ALA A 13 1.54 -0.76 1.79
CA ALA A 13 1.58 -2.17 2.18
C ALA A 13 1.83 -2.35 3.69
N TYR A 14 2.74 -1.57 4.28
CA TYR A 14 3.03 -1.60 5.72
C TYR A 14 1.82 -1.12 6.54
N LEU A 15 1.19 -0.01 6.17
CA LEU A 15 0.01 0.52 6.85
C LEU A 15 -1.15 -0.48 6.82
N CYS A 16 -1.44 -1.05 5.65
CA CYS A 16 -2.48 -2.06 5.53
C CYS A 16 -2.16 -3.34 6.33
N HIS A 17 -0.88 -3.77 6.33
CA HIS A 17 -0.48 -5.01 6.99
C HIS A 17 -0.43 -4.88 8.53
N HIS A 18 0.20 -3.81 9.01
CA HIS A 18 0.57 -3.65 10.41
C HIS A 18 -0.48 -2.86 11.21
N HIS A 19 -1.19 -1.93 10.57
CA HIS A 19 -2.27 -1.15 11.19
C HIS A 19 -3.68 -1.63 10.82
N GLN A 20 -3.80 -2.70 10.02
CA GLN A 20 -5.09 -3.22 9.53
C GLN A 20 -5.94 -2.19 8.77
N LEU A 21 -5.31 -1.14 8.26
CA LEU A 21 -5.99 -0.09 7.49
C LEU A 21 -6.46 -0.63 6.15
N GLU A 22 -7.61 -0.16 5.69
CA GLU A 22 -8.05 -0.44 4.33
C GLU A 22 -7.17 0.29 3.32
N LEU A 23 -7.07 -0.26 2.10
CA LEU A 23 -6.25 0.31 1.04
C LEU A 23 -6.55 1.78 0.79
N TRP A 24 -7.83 2.17 0.86
CA TRP A 24 -8.27 3.55 0.71
C TRP A 24 -7.76 4.45 1.85
N GLU A 25 -7.75 3.98 3.09
CA GLU A 25 -7.26 4.75 4.25
C GLU A 25 -5.76 4.97 4.15
N ALA A 26 -5.01 3.91 3.84
CA ALA A 26 -3.57 3.99 3.62
C ALA A 26 -3.21 4.92 2.45
N LEU A 27 -3.99 4.90 1.37
CA LEU A 27 -3.86 5.86 0.26
C LEU A 27 -4.13 7.28 0.70
N ASN A 28 -5.16 7.51 1.52
CA ASN A 28 -5.50 8.83 2.01
C ASN A 28 -4.40 9.38 2.94
N CYS A 29 -3.80 8.53 3.78
CA CYS A 29 -2.62 8.91 4.58
C CYS A 29 -1.44 9.31 3.71
N VAL A 30 -1.10 8.52 2.68
CA VAL A 30 -0.02 8.86 1.75
C VAL A 30 -0.33 10.13 0.96
N ARG A 31 -1.60 10.35 0.58
CA ARG A 31 -2.03 11.56 -0.13
C ARG A 31 -1.88 12.83 0.72
N GLN A 32 -2.13 12.74 2.02
CA GLN A 32 -1.94 13.86 2.95
C GLN A 32 -0.47 14.24 3.13
N VAL A 33 0.43 13.26 3.13
CA VAL A 33 1.87 13.49 3.31
C VAL A 33 2.58 13.83 1.98
N ARG A 34 2.18 13.18 0.88
CA ARG A 34 2.78 13.32 -0.45
C ARG A 34 1.73 13.31 -1.56
N PRO A 35 1.08 14.45 -1.84
CA PRO A 35 0.04 14.56 -2.86
C PRO A 35 0.54 14.24 -4.29
N HIS A 36 1.83 14.43 -4.58
CA HIS A 36 2.42 14.12 -5.90
C HIS A 36 2.83 12.65 -6.08
N ALA A 37 2.75 11.83 -5.03
CA ALA A 37 3.13 10.42 -5.05
C ALA A 37 1.89 9.50 -5.09
N LEU A 38 0.83 9.95 -5.77
CA LEU A 38 -0.36 9.14 -5.99
C LEU A 38 0.01 7.94 -6.89
N PRO A 39 -0.15 6.70 -6.42
CA PRO A 39 0.17 5.53 -7.21
C PRO A 39 -0.76 5.44 -8.42
N THR A 40 -0.22 4.98 -9.55
CA THR A 40 -1.01 4.69 -10.76
C THR A 40 -1.90 3.46 -10.55
N ASP A 41 -2.92 3.28 -11.38
CA ASP A 41 -3.78 2.07 -11.35
C ASP A 41 -3.00 0.75 -11.36
N GLY A 42 -1.91 0.69 -12.13
CA GLY A 42 -1.03 -0.48 -12.15
C GLY A 42 -0.35 -0.75 -10.80
N GLN A 43 0.09 0.30 -10.11
CA GLN A 43 0.68 0.17 -8.77
C GLN A 43 -0.37 -0.21 -7.73
N LEU A 44 -1.59 0.32 -7.84
CA LEU A 44 -2.73 -0.08 -6.99
C LEU A 44 -3.07 -1.55 -7.15
N GLN A 45 -3.04 -2.07 -8.38
CA GLN A 45 -3.32 -3.48 -8.65
C GLN A 45 -2.26 -4.40 -8.02
N VAL A 46 -0.98 -4.01 -8.09
CA VAL A 46 0.11 -4.74 -7.42
C VAL A 46 -0.08 -4.74 -5.89
N ILE A 47 -0.45 -3.60 -5.30
CA ILE A 47 -0.72 -3.52 -3.85
C ILE A 47 -1.91 -4.41 -3.48
N ARG A 48 -3.02 -4.37 -4.24
CA ARG A 48 -4.17 -5.25 -4.01
C ARG A 48 -3.79 -6.72 -4.05
N GLN A 49 -2.99 -7.12 -5.05
CA GLN A 49 -2.53 -8.50 -5.17
C GLN A 49 -1.64 -8.90 -3.98
N PHE A 50 -0.75 -8.02 -3.53
CA PHE A 50 0.08 -8.24 -2.35
C PHE A 50 -0.73 -8.40 -1.05
N LEU A 51 -1.75 -7.55 -0.85
CA LEU A 51 -2.62 -7.63 0.33
C LEU A 51 -3.42 -8.92 0.38
N SER A 52 -3.98 -9.35 -0.76
CA SER A 52 -4.69 -10.63 -0.88
C SER A 52 -3.81 -11.84 -0.56
N GLN A 53 -2.51 -11.79 -0.89
CA GLN A 53 -1.54 -12.83 -0.55
C GLN A 53 -1.13 -12.76 0.93
N SER A 54 -0.94 -11.55 1.46
CA SER A 54 -0.54 -11.32 2.85
C SER A 54 -1.63 -11.72 3.85
N GLN A 55 -2.91 -11.53 3.53
CA GLN A 55 -4.03 -12.00 4.35
C GLN A 55 -4.07 -13.53 4.44
N LYS A 56 -3.85 -14.24 3.32
CA LYS A 56 -3.77 -15.71 3.30
C LYS A 56 -2.62 -16.28 4.13
N GLN A 57 -1.56 -15.50 4.32
CA GLN A 57 -0.40 -15.89 5.12
C GLN A 57 -0.66 -15.71 6.62
N ARG A 58 -1.55 -14.80 7.01
CA ARG A 58 -1.97 -14.58 8.40
C ARG A 58 -2.98 -15.62 8.90
N ASP A 59 -3.85 -16.13 8.03
CA ASP A 59 -4.81 -17.20 8.35
C ASP A 59 -4.17 -18.60 8.51
N ARG A 60 -2.88 -18.74 8.17
CA ARG A 60 -2.13 -20.01 8.23
C ARG A 60 -1.20 -20.16 9.44
N VAL A 61 -1.22 -19.23 10.39
CA VAL A 61 -0.39 -19.26 11.61
C VAL A 61 -1.25 -19.57 12.83
#